data_AF-A0A7S4NPF6-F1
#
_entry.id   AF-A0A7S4NPF6-F1
#
_cell.length_a   1.000
_cell.length_b   1.000
_cell.length_c   1.000
_cell.angle_alpha   90.00
_cell.angle_beta   90.00
_cell.angle_gamma   90.00
#
_symmetry.space_group_name_H-M   'P 1'
#
loop_
_entity.id
_entity.type
_entity.pdbx_description
1 polymer ?
#
loop_
_entity_poly.entity_id
_entity_poly.type
_entity_poly.pdbx_seq_one_letter_code
_entity_poly.pdbx_strand_id
1 'polypeptide(L)'
;ADAGLAPPVVEPTNQQKEIAKLKNLLFFQIESQALDGDGGESEGAKKALQELLLQGKEALISQMRVVLAPLRVSPLGAHIDHQLGVVTGFNISRYVYYVFLPLSHPSVLLSSTSFSPPLSFPLPPPPLKKEDWGNHARGACLSLINFIKNKKNEDIRPNGMIGVIHSTMPIGGLSSSAASTLCYLFSLEFCNNFEVSREDKVELCRQTENDFLGLKNGLLDQTTILFSRPSHLTCIDCQKGVRETPTLVRWGEENNHDSGPIPFKVMIVYCGKSRVLANTNYNNRVTECREAASLLLLTDETKKLREVPVETYEKNKHKLPDNLAKRAKHFMTEQARVFEGKDEWRKGDFSSFGRLVFASGESSVNNYEAGSPQLVTLYELFCEIGQTGGVYGARFSGGGFGGCCLALVDPQQQDAIAKRLHAIYPKKHPEEKDCYSIHFCDSAESVRLLGEDESQNVGL
;
A
#
# COMPACT_ATOMS: atom_id res chain seq x y z
N ALA A 1 32.87 -29.65 -35.58
CA ALA A 1 31.61 -28.93 -35.37
C ALA A 1 31.20 -29.22 -33.93
N ASP A 2 31.40 -28.23 -33.07
CA ASP A 2 30.67 -27.97 -31.81
C ASP A 2 31.48 -26.92 -31.05
N ALA A 3 31.43 -25.69 -31.59
CA ALA A 3 31.76 -24.52 -30.80
C ALA A 3 30.51 -24.23 -29.96
N GLY A 4 30.58 -24.57 -28.68
CA GLY A 4 29.52 -24.27 -27.71
C GLY A 4 29.23 -22.78 -27.71
N LEU A 5 28.08 -22.40 -28.25
CA LEU A 5 27.53 -21.06 -28.07
C LEU A 5 27.24 -20.88 -26.58
N ALA A 6 27.96 -19.97 -25.94
CA ALA A 6 27.63 -19.52 -24.60
C ALA A 6 26.15 -19.08 -24.58
N PRO A 7 25.37 -19.41 -23.54
CA PRO A 7 23.98 -18.99 -23.46
C PRO A 7 23.90 -17.46 -23.54
N PRO A 8 22.89 -16.91 -24.21
CA PRO A 8 22.75 -15.47 -24.37
C PRO A 8 22.68 -14.79 -23.01
N VAL A 9 23.53 -13.77 -22.80
CA VAL A 9 23.49 -12.92 -21.61
C VAL A 9 22.15 -12.19 -21.62
N VAL A 10 21.24 -12.60 -20.72
CA VAL A 10 19.93 -11.96 -20.55
C VAL A 10 20.15 -10.62 -19.86
N GLU A 11 19.74 -9.51 -20.49
CA GLU A 11 19.83 -8.20 -19.84
C GLU A 11 19.02 -8.16 -18.54
N PRO A 12 19.55 -7.55 -17.46
CA PRO A 12 18.82 -7.44 -16.21
C PRO A 12 17.58 -6.55 -16.38
N THR A 13 16.48 -7.01 -15.82
CA THR A 13 15.22 -6.28 -15.71
C THR A 13 15.41 -4.96 -14.95
N ASN A 14 14.51 -3.99 -15.14
CA ASN A 14 14.52 -2.74 -14.38
C ASN A 14 14.47 -2.96 -12.87
N GLN A 15 13.75 -4.00 -12.42
CA GLN A 15 13.69 -4.40 -11.02
C GLN A 15 15.07 -4.86 -10.51
N GLN A 16 15.79 -5.69 -11.28
CA GLN A 16 17.14 -6.14 -10.93
C GLN A 16 18.07 -4.93 -10.83
N LYS A 17 18.09 -4.05 -11.84
CA LYS A 17 18.92 -2.82 -11.83
C LYS A 17 18.69 -1.96 -10.58
N GLU A 18 17.44 -1.77 -10.17
CA GLU A 18 17.11 -1.01 -8.95
C GLU A 18 17.64 -1.71 -7.68
N ILE A 19 17.51 -3.03 -7.60
CA ILE A 19 18.03 -3.81 -6.46
C ILE A 19 19.56 -3.68 -6.34
N ALA A 20 20.33 -3.79 -7.43
CA ALA A 20 21.78 -3.59 -7.38
C ALA A 20 22.16 -2.21 -6.85
N LYS A 21 21.47 -1.18 -7.33
CA LYS A 21 21.70 0.19 -6.91
C LYS A 21 21.47 0.34 -5.41
N LEU A 22 20.39 -0.23 -4.88
CA LEU A 22 20.06 -0.18 -3.45
C LEU A 22 21.03 -1.02 -2.59
N LYS A 23 21.48 -2.18 -3.07
CA LYS A 23 22.52 -2.97 -2.39
C LYS A 23 23.84 -2.21 -2.27
N ASN A 24 24.28 -1.57 -3.36
CA ASN A 24 25.46 -0.71 -3.32
C ASN A 24 25.28 0.49 -2.39
N LEU A 25 24.11 1.12 -2.39
CA LEU A 25 23.80 2.23 -1.49
C LEU A 25 23.87 1.81 -0.01
N LEU A 26 23.31 0.64 0.34
CA LEU A 26 23.40 0.10 1.69
C LEU A 26 24.85 -0.21 2.08
N PHE A 27 25.67 -0.74 1.16
CA PHE A 27 27.09 -0.97 1.40
C PHE A 27 27.82 0.33 1.78
N PHE A 28 27.66 1.39 0.98
CA PHE A 28 28.30 2.67 1.26
C PHE A 28 27.83 3.29 2.58
N GLN A 29 26.57 3.09 2.95
CA GLN A 29 26.07 3.53 4.25
C GLN A 29 26.75 2.78 5.40
N ILE A 30 26.91 1.46 5.29
CA ILE A 30 27.62 0.65 6.30
C ILE A 30 29.06 1.15 6.46
N GLU A 31 29.77 1.41 5.36
CA GLU A 31 31.12 2.00 5.40
C GLU A 31 31.15 3.35 6.12
N SER A 32 30.25 4.27 5.76
CA SER A 32 30.21 5.61 6.39
C SER A 32 29.92 5.51 7.89
N GLN A 33 28.89 4.76 8.29
CA GLN A 33 28.45 4.66 9.69
C GLN A 33 29.46 3.92 10.59
N ALA A 34 30.19 2.95 10.03
CA ALA A 34 31.25 2.25 10.77
C ALA A 34 32.50 3.12 11.03
N LEU A 35 32.74 4.11 10.17
CA LEU A 35 33.93 4.97 10.19
C LEU A 35 33.68 6.33 10.88
N ASP A 36 32.44 6.82 10.92
CA ASP A 36 32.11 8.11 11.53
C ASP A 36 32.17 8.06 13.07
N GLY A 37 33.08 8.87 13.64
CA GLY A 37 33.29 8.99 15.09
C GLY A 37 32.10 9.59 15.86
N ASP A 38 31.25 10.38 15.22
CA ASP A 38 30.27 11.29 15.87
C ASP A 38 28.79 11.00 15.53
N GLY A 39 28.49 9.91 14.81
CA GLY A 39 27.17 9.64 14.19
C GLY A 39 25.97 9.31 15.11
N GLY A 40 26.04 9.54 16.42
CA GLY A 40 24.93 9.31 17.35
C GLY A 40 24.50 7.85 17.56
N GLU A 41 25.19 6.88 16.93
CA GLU A 41 24.97 5.45 17.10
C GLU A 41 25.63 4.92 18.37
N SER A 42 25.03 3.88 19.00
CA SER A 42 25.67 3.25 20.15
C SER A 42 26.97 2.55 19.74
N GLU A 43 27.94 2.50 20.65
CA GLU A 43 29.22 1.79 20.45
C GLU A 43 29.01 0.34 19.99
N GLY A 44 27.95 -0.32 20.50
CA GLY A 44 27.58 -1.67 20.10
C GLY A 44 27.07 -1.80 18.66
N ALA A 45 26.35 -0.80 18.13
CA ALA A 45 25.93 -0.78 16.73
C ALA A 45 27.13 -0.58 15.80
N LYS A 46 28.03 0.35 16.12
CA LYS A 46 29.27 0.59 15.36
C LYS A 46 30.13 -0.66 15.26
N LYS A 47 30.34 -1.35 16.39
CA LYS A 47 31.08 -2.61 16.41
C LYS A 47 30.45 -3.67 15.50
N ALA A 48 29.12 -3.81 15.51
CA ALA A 48 28.43 -4.74 14.63
C ALA A 48 28.62 -4.39 13.13
N LEU A 49 28.64 -3.09 12.78
CA LEU A 49 28.93 -2.66 11.41
C LEU A 49 30.37 -2.94 11.00
N GLN A 50 31.33 -2.70 11.89
CA GLN A 50 32.74 -3.03 11.63
C GLN A 50 32.94 -4.53 11.41
N GLU A 51 32.26 -5.39 12.18
CA GLU A 51 32.26 -6.85 12.00
C GLU A 51 31.70 -7.26 10.63
N LEU A 52 30.68 -6.56 10.10
CA LEU A 52 30.17 -6.78 8.76
C LEU A 52 31.20 -6.42 7.68
N LEU A 53 31.91 -5.29 7.83
CA LEU A 53 32.90 -4.83 6.85
C LEU A 53 34.12 -5.76 6.73
N LEU A 54 34.48 -6.47 7.80
CA LEU A 54 35.57 -7.46 7.77
C LEU A 54 35.32 -8.61 6.78
N GLN A 55 34.07 -8.85 6.39
CA GLN A 55 33.70 -9.92 5.44
C GLN A 55 34.03 -9.56 3.98
N GLY A 56 34.26 -8.27 3.70
CA GLY A 56 34.48 -7.76 2.35
C GLY A 56 33.18 -7.45 1.59
N LYS A 57 33.28 -6.53 0.62
CA LYS A 57 32.14 -5.97 -0.12
C LYS A 57 31.28 -7.02 -0.81
N GLU A 58 31.90 -7.93 -1.56
CA GLU A 58 31.18 -8.93 -2.35
C GLU A 58 30.38 -9.89 -1.45
N ALA A 59 31.02 -10.41 -0.40
CA ALA A 59 30.36 -11.27 0.58
C ALA A 59 29.19 -10.54 1.26
N LEU A 60 29.38 -9.28 1.64
CA LEU A 60 28.34 -8.50 2.31
C LEU A 60 27.14 -8.23 1.39
N ILE A 61 27.38 -7.82 0.14
CA ILE A 61 26.34 -7.60 -0.88
C ILE A 61 25.57 -8.90 -1.18
N SER A 62 26.24 -10.05 -1.17
CA SER A 62 25.62 -11.36 -1.40
C SER A 62 24.66 -11.77 -0.28
N GLN A 63 24.91 -11.33 0.95
CA GLN A 63 24.07 -11.59 2.13
C GLN A 63 22.89 -10.63 2.28
N MET A 64 22.93 -9.47 1.59
CA MET A 64 21.84 -8.49 1.65
C MET A 64 20.53 -9.10 1.14
N ARG A 65 19.51 -9.02 1.99
CA ARG A 65 18.17 -9.51 1.69
C ARG A 65 17.29 -8.37 1.21
N VAL A 66 16.26 -8.72 0.44
CA VAL A 66 15.35 -7.75 -0.18
C VAL A 66 13.92 -8.15 0.09
N VAL A 67 13.16 -7.29 0.74
CA VAL A 67 11.70 -7.37 0.73
C VAL A 67 11.18 -6.50 -0.40
N LEU A 68 10.34 -7.09 -1.25
CA LEU A 68 9.64 -6.40 -2.32
C LEU A 68 8.15 -6.35 -1.97
N ALA A 69 7.66 -5.17 -1.57
CA ALA A 69 6.25 -4.96 -1.27
C ALA A 69 5.58 -4.17 -2.40
N PRO A 70 4.57 -4.71 -3.09
CA PRO A 70 3.81 -3.95 -4.06
C PRO A 70 3.00 -2.85 -3.38
N LEU A 71 2.69 -1.81 -4.14
CA LEU A 71 1.63 -0.87 -3.84
C LEU A 71 0.30 -1.46 -4.30
N ARG A 72 -0.81 -0.92 -3.78
CA ARG A 72 -2.16 -1.42 -4.09
C ARG A 72 -3.10 -0.32 -4.52
N VAL A 73 -4.13 -0.72 -5.24
CA VAL A 73 -5.30 0.11 -5.52
C VAL A 73 -6.58 -0.62 -5.15
N SER A 74 -7.66 0.15 -4.98
CA SER A 74 -9.00 -0.36 -4.74
C SER A 74 -9.95 0.26 -5.76
N PRO A 75 -10.41 -0.52 -6.76
CA PRO A 75 -11.34 -0.01 -7.76
C PRO A 75 -12.74 0.24 -7.17
N LEU A 76 -13.16 -0.56 -6.18
CA LEU A 76 -14.44 -0.46 -5.49
C LEU A 76 -14.27 -0.76 -4.00
N GLY A 77 -15.08 -0.12 -3.16
CA GLY A 77 -15.02 -0.24 -1.71
C GLY A 77 -14.29 0.91 -1.02
N ALA A 78 -14.46 2.14 -1.52
CA ALA A 78 -13.91 3.33 -0.88
C ALA A 78 -14.42 3.45 0.56
N HIS A 79 -13.53 3.62 1.55
CA HIS A 79 -13.94 4.09 2.88
C HIS A 79 -15.05 3.27 3.58
N ILE A 80 -15.16 1.98 3.27
CA ILE A 80 -16.12 1.09 3.93
C ILE A 80 -15.44 -0.03 4.72
N ASP A 81 -14.13 -0.24 4.57
CA ASP A 81 -13.34 -1.23 5.31
C ASP A 81 -13.36 -0.97 6.83
N HIS A 82 -13.14 0.28 7.24
CA HIS A 82 -13.22 0.70 8.66
C HIS A 82 -14.65 0.63 9.22
N GLN A 83 -15.65 0.38 8.38
CA GLN A 83 -17.05 0.11 8.74
C GLN A 83 -17.44 -1.35 8.61
N LEU A 84 -16.48 -2.27 8.45
CA LEU A 84 -16.69 -3.71 8.24
C LEU A 84 -17.40 -4.06 6.92
N GLY A 85 -17.34 -3.18 5.93
CA GLY A 85 -17.84 -3.46 4.59
C GLY A 85 -17.00 -4.50 3.85
N VAL A 86 -17.55 -5.02 2.75
CA VAL A 86 -16.76 -5.79 1.77
C VAL A 86 -16.06 -4.80 0.85
N VAL A 87 -14.75 -4.94 0.68
CA VAL A 87 -13.93 -4.09 -0.19
C VAL A 87 -13.19 -4.92 -1.24
N THR A 88 -12.72 -4.25 -2.28
CA THR A 88 -11.93 -4.89 -3.33
C THR A 88 -10.57 -4.23 -3.50
N GLY A 89 -9.57 -4.99 -3.92
CA GLY A 89 -8.26 -4.46 -4.22
C GLY A 89 -7.44 -5.37 -5.09
N PHE A 90 -6.37 -4.84 -5.65
CA PHE A 90 -5.29 -5.62 -6.22
C PHE A 90 -3.97 -4.84 -6.18
N ASN A 91 -2.87 -5.58 -6.20
CA ASN A 91 -1.52 -5.05 -6.22
C ASN A 91 -1.16 -4.55 -7.62
N ILE A 92 -0.37 -3.47 -7.67
CA ILE A 92 0.12 -2.87 -8.91
C ILE A 92 1.63 -3.01 -9.03
N SER A 93 2.15 -2.96 -10.26
CA SER A 93 3.58 -3.05 -10.60
C SER A 93 4.38 -1.79 -10.25
N ARG A 94 4.19 -1.31 -9.01
CA ARG A 94 4.94 -0.26 -8.32
C ARG A 94 5.22 -0.78 -6.92
N TYR A 95 6.42 -0.54 -6.42
CA TYR A 95 6.93 -1.22 -5.24
C TYR A 95 7.56 -0.28 -4.24
N VAL A 96 7.57 -0.76 -2.99
CA VAL A 96 8.52 -0.41 -1.95
C VAL A 96 9.56 -1.53 -1.89
N TYR A 97 10.83 -1.15 -2.02
CA TYR A 97 11.99 -2.02 -1.85
C TYR A 97 12.57 -1.76 -0.47
N TYR A 98 12.88 -2.83 0.26
CA TYR A 98 13.66 -2.74 1.47
C TYR A 98 14.83 -3.71 1.39
N VAL A 99 16.04 -3.15 1.25
CA VAL A 99 17.29 -3.91 1.26
C VAL A 99 17.88 -3.83 2.64
N PHE A 100 18.21 -4.96 3.25
CA PHE A 100 18.63 -5.00 4.65
C PHE A 100 19.61 -6.13 4.96
N LEU A 101 20.26 -5.99 6.13
CA LEU A 101 21.07 -7.00 6.78
C LEU A 101 20.68 -7.11 8.26
N PRO A 102 20.67 -8.33 8.84
CA PRO A 102 20.54 -8.50 10.27
C PRO A 102 21.72 -7.89 11.03
N LEU A 103 21.45 -7.35 12.22
CA LEU A 103 22.47 -6.96 13.19
C LEU A 103 22.31 -7.79 14.46
N SER A 104 23.42 -8.27 15.01
CA SER A 104 23.46 -8.94 16.32
C SER A 104 23.16 -8.00 17.49
N HIS A 105 23.31 -6.68 17.26
CA HIS A 105 22.97 -5.65 18.22
C HIS A 105 21.47 -5.26 18.11
N PRO A 106 20.74 -5.07 19.24
CA PRO A 106 19.32 -4.74 19.25
C PRO A 106 19.07 -3.27 18.88
N SER A 107 19.35 -2.92 17.63
CA SER A 107 19.13 -1.57 17.09
C SER A 107 18.71 -1.62 15.63
N VAL A 108 17.92 -0.63 15.22
CA VAL A 108 17.52 -0.43 13.83
C VAL A 108 18.24 0.80 13.30
N LEU A 109 18.99 0.61 12.20
CA LEU A 109 19.65 1.68 11.44
C LEU A 109 18.98 1.74 10.06
N LEU A 110 18.34 2.86 9.75
CA LEU A 110 17.42 2.94 8.61
C LEU A 110 17.66 4.21 7.81
N SER A 111 17.90 4.05 6.52
CA SER A 111 17.93 5.16 5.57
C SER A 111 16.82 5.05 4.56
N SER A 112 16.48 6.19 3.95
CA SER A 112 15.55 6.25 2.84
C SER A 112 16.13 7.06 1.69
N THR A 113 15.82 6.66 0.46
CA THR A 113 16.12 7.50 -0.73
C THR A 113 15.23 8.72 -0.84
N SER A 114 14.14 8.77 -0.07
CA SER A 114 13.10 9.81 -0.15
C SER A 114 13.03 10.67 1.11
N PHE A 115 13.62 10.20 2.22
CA PHE A 115 13.58 10.89 3.50
C PHE A 115 14.99 11.01 4.08
N SER A 116 15.26 12.19 4.62
CA SER A 116 16.49 12.54 5.31
C SER A 116 16.13 13.25 6.63
N PRO A 117 16.96 13.13 7.68
CA PRO A 117 18.19 12.32 7.73
C PRO A 117 17.91 10.82 7.93
N PRO A 118 18.93 9.95 7.78
CA PRO A 118 18.90 8.59 8.30
C PRO A 118 18.49 8.53 9.78
N LEU A 119 17.96 7.38 10.20
CA LEU A 119 17.45 7.15 11.54
C LEU A 119 18.17 5.99 12.21
N SER A 120 18.38 6.13 13.52
CA SER A 120 18.85 5.06 14.38
C SER A 120 18.02 5.03 15.67
N PHE A 121 17.65 3.84 16.14
CA PHE A 121 16.97 3.66 17.43
C PHE A 121 17.21 2.26 18.02
N PRO A 122 17.19 2.13 19.37
CA PRO A 122 17.32 0.83 20.02
C PRO A 122 16.04 -0.01 19.89
N LEU A 123 16.15 -1.31 20.16
CA LEU A 123 15.03 -2.22 20.35
C LEU A 123 14.92 -2.64 21.83
N PRO A 124 13.73 -2.59 22.46
CA PRO A 124 12.46 -2.09 21.92
C PRO A 124 12.52 -0.59 21.56
N PRO A 125 11.71 -0.15 20.58
CA PRO A 125 11.78 1.21 20.04
C PRO A 125 11.28 2.26 21.06
N PRO A 126 11.77 3.51 20.95
CA PRO A 126 11.22 4.61 21.74
C PRO A 126 9.76 4.89 21.33
N PRO A 127 9.02 5.65 22.15
CA PRO A 127 7.66 6.10 21.81
C PRO A 127 7.61 6.87 20.49
N LEU A 128 6.39 7.02 19.96
CA LEU A 128 6.12 7.80 18.75
C LEU A 128 6.76 9.18 18.85
N LYS A 129 7.48 9.58 17.80
CA LYS A 129 8.09 10.91 17.69
C LYS A 129 7.35 11.72 16.66
N LYS A 130 6.84 12.90 17.04
CA LYS A 130 6.04 13.74 16.16
C LYS A 130 6.77 14.00 14.83
N GLU A 131 6.05 13.82 13.72
CA GLU A 131 6.50 14.11 12.34
C GLU A 131 7.77 13.33 11.88
N ASP A 132 8.16 12.27 12.60
CA ASP A 132 9.30 11.44 12.24
C ASP A 132 8.88 10.29 11.29
N TRP A 133 9.53 10.20 10.13
CA TRP A 133 9.19 9.20 9.12
C TRP A 133 9.45 7.75 9.58
N GLY A 134 10.33 7.56 10.58
CA GLY A 134 10.63 6.25 11.16
C GLY A 134 9.55 5.68 12.06
N ASN A 135 8.44 6.39 12.30
CA ASN A 135 7.38 5.86 13.17
C ASN A 135 6.73 4.58 12.64
N HIS A 136 6.67 4.38 11.32
CA HIS A 136 6.24 3.09 10.74
C HIS A 136 7.17 1.95 11.14
N ALA A 137 8.49 2.18 11.10
CA ALA A 137 9.48 1.18 11.53
C ALA A 137 9.38 0.92 13.05
N ARG A 138 9.26 1.98 13.87
CA ARG A 138 9.09 1.86 15.32
C ARG A 138 7.84 1.07 15.69
N GLY A 139 6.70 1.39 15.09
CA GLY A 139 5.45 0.66 15.33
C GLY A 139 5.55 -0.81 14.90
N ALA A 140 6.11 -1.09 13.72
CA ALA A 140 6.32 -2.47 13.25
C ALA A 140 7.21 -3.28 14.19
N CYS A 141 8.32 -2.68 14.65
CA CYS A 141 9.22 -3.29 15.62
C CYS A 141 8.50 -3.61 16.93
N LEU A 142 7.75 -2.64 17.47
CA LEU A 142 7.03 -2.80 18.73
C LEU A 142 5.96 -3.90 18.64
N SER A 143 5.14 -3.88 17.58
CA SER A 143 4.09 -4.87 17.36
C SER A 143 4.68 -6.28 17.25
N LEU A 144 5.75 -6.47 16.48
CA LEU A 144 6.37 -7.79 16.34
C LEU A 144 7.05 -8.26 17.62
N ILE A 145 7.81 -7.40 18.31
CA ILE A 145 8.47 -7.77 19.59
C ILE A 145 7.42 -8.23 20.61
N ASN A 146 6.32 -7.49 20.74
CA ASN A 146 5.23 -7.86 21.63
C ASN A 146 4.57 -9.18 21.21
N PHE A 147 4.39 -9.39 19.90
CA PHE A 147 3.86 -10.65 19.38
C PHE A 147 4.74 -11.85 19.73
N ILE A 148 6.05 -11.75 19.52
CA ILE A 148 7.00 -12.82 19.84
C ILE A 148 7.03 -13.08 21.35
N LYS A 149 7.13 -12.01 22.16
CA LYS A 149 7.09 -12.10 23.63
C LYS A 149 5.84 -12.86 24.10
N ASN A 150 4.67 -12.50 23.57
CA ASN A 150 3.41 -13.14 23.93
C ASN A 150 3.35 -14.61 23.47
N LYS A 151 3.89 -14.94 22.29
CA LYS A 151 3.92 -16.31 21.76
C LYS A 151 4.88 -17.22 22.52
N LYS A 152 6.04 -16.71 22.96
CA LYS A 152 7.04 -17.46 23.71
C LYS A 152 6.82 -17.45 25.22
N ASN A 153 6.01 -16.51 25.72
CA ASN A 153 5.79 -16.26 27.14
C ASN A 153 7.10 -15.94 27.92
N GLU A 154 8.03 -15.24 27.27
CA GLU A 154 9.31 -14.82 27.84
C GLU A 154 9.76 -13.49 27.20
N ASP A 155 10.63 -12.76 27.90
CA ASP A 155 11.30 -11.61 27.31
C ASP A 155 12.28 -12.05 26.23
N ILE A 156 12.31 -11.31 25.14
CA ILE A 156 13.25 -11.55 24.04
C ILE A 156 14.26 -10.42 23.94
N ARG A 157 15.49 -10.77 23.56
CA ARG A 157 16.47 -9.82 23.05
C ARG A 157 16.42 -9.87 21.51
N PRO A 158 15.73 -8.94 20.84
CA PRO A 158 15.58 -8.99 19.40
C PRO A 158 16.91 -8.67 18.70
N ASN A 159 17.17 -9.34 17.59
CA ASN A 159 18.20 -8.93 16.63
C ASN A 159 17.73 -7.64 15.93
N GLY A 160 18.68 -6.75 15.71
CA GLY A 160 18.49 -5.51 14.98
C GLY A 160 18.59 -5.70 13.47
N MET A 161 18.60 -4.59 12.76
CA MET A 161 18.83 -4.56 11.32
C MET A 161 19.40 -3.22 10.87
N ILE A 162 20.18 -3.25 9.80
CA ILE A 162 20.51 -2.08 9.00
C ILE A 162 19.85 -2.21 7.63
N GLY A 163 19.27 -1.13 7.10
CA GLY A 163 18.63 -1.20 5.78
C GLY A 163 18.37 0.15 5.13
N VAL A 164 18.09 0.07 3.82
CA VAL A 164 17.68 1.19 2.98
C VAL A 164 16.29 0.89 2.40
N ILE A 165 15.37 1.83 2.60
CA ILE A 165 14.02 1.77 2.03
C ILE A 165 13.85 2.73 0.85
N HIS A 166 13.28 2.23 -0.25
CA HIS A 166 13.02 2.98 -1.46
C HIS A 166 11.58 2.74 -1.96
N SER A 167 10.90 3.79 -2.42
CA SER A 167 9.58 3.68 -3.05
C SER A 167 9.64 4.21 -4.47
N THR A 168 9.06 3.45 -5.41
CA THR A 168 8.91 3.85 -6.82
C THR A 168 7.86 4.93 -7.05
N MET A 169 7.06 5.24 -6.04
CA MET A 169 5.99 6.23 -6.11
C MET A 169 6.11 7.25 -4.96
N PRO A 170 5.70 8.51 -5.20
CA PRO A 170 5.51 9.49 -4.13
C PRO A 170 4.50 9.01 -3.08
N ILE A 171 4.59 9.54 -1.86
CA ILE A 171 3.62 9.25 -0.81
C ILE A 171 2.24 9.79 -1.19
N GLY A 172 1.25 8.91 -1.25
CA GLY A 172 -0.14 9.30 -1.18
C GLY A 172 -1.10 8.42 -1.98
N GLY A 173 -2.04 7.78 -1.28
CA GLY A 173 -3.17 7.08 -1.90
C GLY A 173 -2.90 5.64 -2.34
N LEU A 174 -1.66 5.16 -2.30
CA LEU A 174 -1.27 3.81 -2.78
C LEU A 174 -0.84 2.86 -1.64
N SER A 175 -1.15 3.23 -0.40
CA SER A 175 -0.71 2.59 0.87
C SER A 175 0.75 2.17 0.89
N SER A 176 1.61 3.14 0.58
CA SER A 176 3.03 3.06 0.88
C SER A 176 3.28 2.84 2.38
N SER A 177 2.38 3.29 3.27
CA SER A 177 2.46 3.02 4.71
C SER A 177 2.40 1.52 5.00
N ALA A 178 1.31 0.84 4.62
CA ALA A 178 1.16 -0.60 4.81
C ALA A 178 2.26 -1.39 4.09
N ALA A 179 2.64 -1.01 2.87
CA ALA A 179 3.75 -1.64 2.14
C ALA A 179 5.08 -1.55 2.90
N SER A 180 5.42 -0.36 3.42
CA SER A 180 6.64 -0.16 4.22
C SER A 180 6.59 -0.90 5.56
N THR A 181 5.44 -0.89 6.25
CA THR A 181 5.23 -1.64 7.49
C THR A 181 5.45 -3.13 7.25
N LEU A 182 4.90 -3.69 6.17
CA LEU A 182 5.11 -5.08 5.79
C LEU A 182 6.57 -5.36 5.44
N CYS A 183 7.29 -4.45 4.77
CA CYS A 183 8.74 -4.58 4.58
C CYS A 183 9.48 -4.77 5.91
N TYR A 184 9.18 -3.95 6.92
CA TYR A 184 9.80 -4.07 8.24
C TYR A 184 9.40 -5.35 8.98
N LEU A 185 8.13 -5.77 8.88
CA LEU A 185 7.68 -7.01 9.51
C LEU A 185 8.38 -8.23 8.92
N PHE A 186 8.46 -8.34 7.59
CA PHE A 186 9.17 -9.45 6.92
C PHE A 186 10.68 -9.44 7.22
N SER A 187 11.31 -8.26 7.30
CA SER A 187 12.73 -8.19 7.61
C SER A 187 13.03 -8.57 9.06
N LEU A 188 12.21 -8.10 10.01
CA LEU A 188 12.40 -8.43 11.42
C LEU A 188 12.08 -9.90 11.72
N GLU A 189 11.07 -10.46 11.04
CA GLU A 189 10.77 -11.90 11.01
C GLU A 189 12.02 -12.70 10.64
N PHE A 190 12.66 -12.30 9.53
CA PHE A 190 13.90 -12.90 9.06
C PHE A 190 15.05 -12.73 10.07
N CYS A 191 15.30 -11.51 10.57
CA CYS A 191 16.41 -11.24 11.50
C CYS A 191 16.28 -12.01 12.82
N ASN A 192 15.06 -12.32 13.25
CA ASN A 192 14.79 -12.98 14.54
C ASN A 192 14.46 -14.47 14.40
N ASN A 193 14.56 -15.03 13.19
CA ASN A 193 14.24 -16.43 12.89
C ASN A 193 12.92 -16.89 13.53
N PHE A 194 11.87 -16.09 13.32
CA PHE A 194 10.56 -16.32 13.93
C PHE A 194 9.50 -16.23 12.87
N GLU A 195 8.72 -17.28 12.64
CA GLU A 195 7.69 -17.29 11.58
C GLU A 195 6.40 -16.58 12.03
N VAL A 196 5.85 -15.73 11.16
CA VAL A 196 4.58 -15.04 11.39
C VAL A 196 3.63 -15.37 10.24
N SER A 197 2.43 -15.87 10.55
CA SER A 197 1.41 -16.12 9.51
C SER A 197 1.04 -14.84 8.75
N ARG A 198 0.54 -14.95 7.52
CA ARG A 198 0.10 -13.77 6.75
C ARG A 198 -1.05 -13.04 7.46
N GLU A 199 -1.96 -13.78 8.07
CA GLU A 199 -3.08 -13.30 8.88
C GLU A 199 -2.59 -12.52 10.11
N ASP A 200 -1.58 -13.04 10.82
CA ASP A 200 -0.99 -12.30 11.94
C ASP A 200 -0.25 -11.04 11.43
N LYS A 201 0.42 -11.08 10.26
CA LYS A 201 1.02 -9.87 9.65
C LYS A 201 -0.01 -8.79 9.30
N VAL A 202 -1.22 -9.17 8.86
CA VAL A 202 -2.35 -8.23 8.67
C VAL A 202 -2.64 -7.52 10.00
N GLU A 203 -2.75 -8.27 11.08
CA GLU A 203 -3.06 -7.70 12.40
C GLU A 203 -1.92 -6.84 12.95
N LEU A 204 -0.66 -7.26 12.83
CA LEU A 204 0.50 -6.46 13.26
C LEU A 204 0.61 -5.15 12.49
N CYS A 205 0.32 -5.16 11.18
CA CYS A 205 0.26 -3.93 10.39
C CYS A 205 -0.88 -3.03 10.84
N ARG A 206 -2.08 -3.59 11.12
CA ARG A 206 -3.22 -2.85 11.64
C ARG A 206 -2.90 -2.20 12.99
N GLN A 207 -2.29 -2.94 13.92
CA GLN A 207 -1.86 -2.45 15.23
C GLN A 207 -0.83 -1.33 15.11
N THR A 208 0.13 -1.48 14.19
CA THR A 208 1.11 -0.42 13.87
C THR A 208 0.40 0.88 13.46
N GLU A 209 -0.59 0.81 12.57
CA GLU A 209 -1.27 2.02 12.09
C GLU A 209 -2.31 2.57 13.09
N ASN A 210 -3.05 1.72 13.78
CA ASN A 210 -4.12 2.15 14.68
C ASN A 210 -3.59 2.52 16.06
N ASP A 211 -2.86 1.59 16.69
CA ASP A 211 -2.54 1.68 18.11
C ASP A 211 -1.26 2.51 18.33
N PHE A 212 -0.29 2.44 17.41
CA PHE A 212 0.93 3.23 17.48
C PHE A 212 0.81 4.59 16.77
N LEU A 213 0.29 4.63 15.54
CA LEU A 213 0.21 5.86 14.73
C LEU A 213 -1.10 6.65 14.89
N GLY A 214 -2.15 6.06 15.48
CA GLY A 214 -3.43 6.74 15.70
C GLY A 214 -4.33 6.87 14.46
N LEU A 215 -4.05 6.13 13.39
CA LEU A 215 -4.85 6.13 12.16
C LEU A 215 -5.93 5.04 12.23
N LYS A 216 -7.21 5.43 12.25
CA LYS A 216 -8.35 4.49 12.41
C LYS A 216 -8.76 3.84 11.07
N ASN A 217 -7.81 3.26 10.34
CA ASN A 217 -8.08 2.57 9.07
C ASN A 217 -8.57 1.11 9.26
N GLY A 218 -9.04 0.48 8.18
CA GLY A 218 -9.53 -0.89 8.21
C GLY A 218 -8.48 -1.92 7.75
N LEU A 219 -8.96 -2.97 7.09
CA LEU A 219 -8.14 -4.14 6.70
C LEU A 219 -7.67 -4.13 5.25
N LEU A 220 -8.15 -3.18 4.44
CA LEU A 220 -7.99 -3.19 2.98
C LEU A 220 -6.51 -3.29 2.56
N ASP A 221 -5.69 -2.39 3.09
CA ASP A 221 -4.36 -2.10 2.54
C ASP A 221 -3.40 -3.29 2.72
N GLN A 222 -3.18 -3.68 3.97
CA GLN A 222 -2.30 -4.77 4.35
C GLN A 222 -2.78 -6.13 3.81
N THR A 223 -4.10 -6.37 3.78
CA THR A 223 -4.65 -7.62 3.27
C THR A 223 -4.48 -7.72 1.76
N THR A 224 -4.70 -6.64 1.02
CA THR A 224 -4.46 -6.62 -0.44
C THR A 224 -2.99 -6.90 -0.75
N ILE A 225 -2.07 -6.21 -0.07
CA ILE A 225 -0.62 -6.38 -0.28
C ILE A 225 -0.16 -7.81 -0.01
N LEU A 226 -0.71 -8.47 1.01
CA LEU A 226 -0.33 -9.83 1.42
C LEU A 226 -0.94 -10.95 0.57
N PHE A 227 -2.16 -10.76 0.04
CA PHE A 227 -2.94 -11.86 -0.53
C PHE A 227 -3.28 -11.71 -2.02
N SER A 228 -3.15 -10.52 -2.61
CA SER A 228 -3.43 -10.35 -4.04
C SER A 228 -2.48 -11.13 -4.93
N ARG A 229 -3.00 -11.52 -6.10
CA ARG A 229 -2.28 -12.19 -7.18
C ARG A 229 -2.58 -11.49 -8.50
N PRO A 230 -1.70 -11.57 -9.50
CA PRO A 230 -1.98 -11.06 -10.84
C PRO A 230 -3.28 -11.63 -11.40
N SER A 231 -3.99 -10.84 -12.21
CA SER A 231 -5.28 -11.22 -12.83
C SER A 231 -6.45 -11.56 -11.89
N HIS A 232 -6.33 -11.29 -10.59
CA HIS A 232 -7.40 -11.51 -9.62
C HIS A 232 -7.82 -10.19 -8.95
N LEU A 233 -9.13 -10.06 -8.71
CA LEU A 233 -9.68 -9.08 -7.79
C LEU A 233 -9.72 -9.71 -6.41
N THR A 234 -9.03 -9.10 -5.44
CA THR A 234 -9.06 -9.53 -4.05
C THR A 234 -10.27 -8.92 -3.37
N CYS A 235 -11.21 -9.75 -2.92
CA CYS A 235 -12.40 -9.36 -2.19
C CYS A 235 -12.21 -9.67 -0.70
N ILE A 236 -12.33 -8.63 0.14
CA ILE A 236 -12.09 -8.72 1.58
C ILE A 236 -13.40 -8.39 2.29
N ASP A 237 -13.98 -9.35 3.02
CA ASP A 237 -15.09 -9.08 3.94
C ASP A 237 -14.53 -8.67 5.30
N CYS A 238 -14.49 -7.36 5.55
CA CYS A 238 -13.87 -6.83 6.76
C CYS A 238 -14.61 -7.24 8.04
N GLN A 239 -15.87 -7.68 7.96
CA GLN A 239 -16.64 -8.17 9.10
C GLN A 239 -16.08 -9.47 9.68
N LYS A 240 -15.45 -10.29 8.84
CA LYS A 240 -14.88 -11.58 9.25
C LYS A 240 -13.52 -11.44 9.94
N GLY A 241 -12.92 -10.25 9.86
CA GLY A 241 -11.69 -9.90 10.55
C GLY A 241 -10.44 -10.50 9.90
N VAL A 242 -9.31 -10.41 10.61
CA VAL A 242 -7.97 -10.76 10.12
C VAL A 242 -7.72 -12.26 9.92
N ARG A 243 -8.60 -13.12 10.44
CA ARG A 243 -8.44 -14.59 10.45
C ARG A 243 -8.97 -15.26 9.18
N GLU A 244 -9.69 -14.54 8.33
CA GLU A 244 -10.21 -15.10 7.09
C GLU A 244 -9.39 -14.66 5.89
N THR A 245 -8.96 -15.64 5.09
CA THR A 245 -8.29 -15.40 3.82
C THR A 245 -9.27 -14.74 2.83
N PRO A 246 -8.86 -13.66 2.14
CA PRO A 246 -9.74 -12.99 1.19
C PRO A 246 -10.06 -13.88 -0.01
N THR A 247 -11.23 -13.67 -0.60
CA THR A 247 -11.61 -14.35 -1.84
C THR A 247 -10.86 -13.73 -3.02
N LEU A 248 -10.20 -14.56 -3.83
CA LEU A 248 -9.56 -14.15 -5.07
C LEU A 248 -10.48 -14.49 -6.24
N VAL A 249 -10.98 -13.47 -6.93
CA VAL A 249 -11.88 -13.64 -8.06
C VAL A 249 -11.09 -13.38 -9.34
N ARG A 250 -10.93 -14.41 -10.15
CA ARG A 250 -10.24 -14.29 -11.44
C ARG A 250 -11.12 -13.51 -12.42
N TRP A 251 -10.52 -12.64 -13.23
CA TRP A 251 -11.30 -11.92 -14.24
C TRP A 251 -11.76 -12.85 -15.36
N GLY A 252 -12.99 -12.69 -15.83
CA GLY A 252 -13.54 -13.53 -16.90
C GLY A 252 -13.66 -15.01 -16.53
N GLU A 253 -13.70 -15.35 -15.24
CA GLU A 253 -13.85 -16.72 -14.73
C GLU A 253 -15.05 -17.45 -15.34
N GLU A 254 -16.14 -16.74 -15.65
CA GLU A 254 -17.35 -17.32 -16.26
C GLU A 254 -17.16 -17.68 -17.75
N ASN A 255 -16.14 -17.16 -18.40
CA ASN A 255 -15.92 -17.36 -19.84
C ASN A 255 -15.20 -18.67 -20.19
N ASN A 256 -14.92 -19.55 -19.21
CA ASN A 256 -14.32 -20.88 -19.38
C ASN A 256 -13.02 -20.95 -20.21
N HIS A 257 -12.30 -19.84 -20.33
CA HIS A 257 -11.02 -19.76 -21.02
C HIS A 257 -9.91 -19.28 -20.08
N ASP A 258 -8.66 -19.60 -20.44
CA ASP A 258 -7.51 -18.99 -19.79
C ASP A 258 -7.46 -17.49 -20.16
N SER A 259 -8.15 -16.66 -19.37
CA SER A 259 -8.23 -15.21 -19.57
C SER A 259 -6.85 -14.53 -19.68
N GLY A 260 -5.77 -15.09 -19.12
CA GLY A 260 -4.45 -14.47 -19.18
C GLY A 260 -4.36 -13.15 -18.38
N PRO A 261 -3.51 -12.19 -18.79
CA PRO A 261 -3.36 -10.90 -18.12
C PRO A 261 -4.61 -10.03 -18.33
N ILE A 262 -4.90 -9.16 -17.36
CA ILE A 262 -6.03 -8.22 -17.44
C ILE A 262 -5.88 -7.36 -18.71
N PRO A 263 -6.93 -7.18 -19.55
CA PRO A 263 -6.82 -6.51 -20.85
C PRO A 263 -6.88 -4.97 -20.75
N PHE A 264 -6.59 -4.40 -19.59
CA PHE A 264 -6.48 -2.96 -19.37
C PHE A 264 -5.21 -2.61 -18.59
N LYS A 265 -4.76 -1.36 -18.69
CA LYS A 265 -3.73 -0.82 -17.79
C LYS A 265 -4.37 -0.06 -16.64
N VAL A 266 -3.74 -0.11 -15.48
CA VAL A 266 -4.07 0.79 -14.37
C VAL A 266 -3.22 2.03 -14.50
N MET A 267 -3.86 3.14 -14.88
CA MET A 267 -3.25 4.46 -14.90
C MET A 267 -3.36 5.07 -13.51
N ILE A 268 -2.23 5.38 -12.91
CA ILE A 268 -2.12 6.11 -11.65
C ILE A 268 -1.66 7.53 -11.94
N VAL A 269 -2.42 8.51 -11.49
CA VAL A 269 -2.05 9.92 -11.61
C VAL A 269 -1.87 10.51 -10.23
N TYR A 270 -0.62 10.79 -9.87
CA TYR A 270 -0.30 11.53 -8.66
C TYR A 270 -0.56 13.02 -8.90
N CYS A 271 -1.38 13.63 -8.06
CA CYS A 271 -1.91 14.98 -8.22
C CYS A 271 -0.98 16.08 -7.68
N GLY A 272 0.29 15.78 -7.40
CA GLY A 272 1.27 16.73 -6.86
C GLY A 272 1.20 16.97 -5.35
N LYS A 273 0.07 16.64 -4.71
CA LYS A 273 -0.17 16.92 -3.29
C LYS A 273 -0.07 15.69 -2.39
N SER A 274 1.04 15.57 -1.64
CA SER A 274 1.19 14.59 -0.56
C SER A 274 0.53 15.07 0.75
N ARG A 275 0.14 14.12 1.61
CA ARG A 275 -0.39 14.40 2.95
C ARG A 275 -0.21 13.20 3.89
N VAL A 276 -0.09 13.49 5.18
CA VAL A 276 -0.20 12.49 6.25
C VAL A 276 -1.67 12.30 6.56
N LEU A 277 -2.21 11.11 6.32
CA LEU A 277 -3.66 10.86 6.41
C LEU A 277 -4.24 11.12 7.80
N ALA A 278 -3.46 10.84 8.86
CA ALA A 278 -3.84 11.12 10.25
C ALA A 278 -4.09 12.62 10.51
N ASN A 279 -3.50 13.52 9.71
CA ASN A 279 -3.68 14.97 9.81
C ASN A 279 -4.79 15.50 8.90
N THR A 280 -5.60 14.63 8.31
CA THR A 280 -6.72 15.00 7.43
C THR A 280 -8.06 14.74 8.12
N ASN A 281 -9.17 14.98 7.40
CA ASN A 281 -10.52 14.71 7.90
C ASN A 281 -10.86 13.21 7.95
N TYR A 282 -9.91 12.31 7.66
CA TYR A 282 -10.14 10.86 7.61
C TYR A 282 -10.75 10.32 8.91
N ASN A 283 -10.13 10.57 10.07
CA ASN A 283 -10.63 10.06 11.35
C ASN A 283 -12.02 10.62 11.69
N ASN A 284 -12.32 11.86 11.30
CA ASN A 284 -13.66 12.43 11.49
C ASN A 284 -14.69 11.72 10.61
N ARG A 285 -14.35 11.35 9.37
CA ARG A 285 -15.23 10.54 8.52
C ARG A 285 -15.55 9.18 9.14
N VAL A 286 -14.54 8.55 9.76
CA VAL A 286 -14.74 7.29 10.53
C VAL A 286 -15.74 7.51 11.66
N THR A 287 -15.62 8.62 12.40
CA THR A 287 -16.56 8.98 13.47
C THR A 287 -17.96 9.25 12.94
N GLU A 288 -18.11 10.06 11.88
CA GLU A 288 -19.41 10.35 11.24
C GLU A 288 -20.13 9.06 10.80
N CYS A 289 -19.40 8.06 10.28
CA CYS A 289 -20.01 6.77 9.95
C CYS A 289 -20.54 6.04 11.19
N ARG A 290 -19.82 6.07 12.32
CA ARG A 290 -20.26 5.45 13.58
C ARG A 290 -21.49 6.15 14.14
N GLU A 291 -21.47 7.47 14.20
CA GLU A 291 -22.62 8.29 14.62
C GLU A 291 -23.86 8.00 13.76
N ALA A 292 -23.69 7.91 12.44
CA ALA A 292 -24.78 7.54 11.54
C ALA A 292 -25.35 6.15 11.85
N ALA A 293 -24.49 5.15 12.12
CA ALA A 293 -24.94 3.81 12.48
C ALA A 293 -25.74 3.81 13.81
N SER A 294 -25.24 4.53 14.82
CA SER A 294 -25.86 4.65 16.13
C SER A 294 -27.24 5.30 16.08
N LEU A 295 -27.40 6.37 15.28
CA LEU A 295 -28.70 7.02 15.07
C LEU A 295 -29.69 6.11 14.32
N LEU A 296 -29.22 5.34 13.34
CA LEU A 296 -30.08 4.41 12.59
C LEU A 296 -30.52 3.20 13.43
N LEU A 297 -29.67 2.74 14.36
CA LEU A 297 -29.92 1.58 15.23
C LEU A 297 -30.49 1.96 16.60
N LEU A 298 -30.57 3.25 16.93
CA LEU A 298 -30.99 3.76 18.25
C LEU A 298 -30.17 3.16 19.39
N THR A 299 -28.84 3.20 19.25
CA THR A 299 -27.87 2.57 20.15
C THR A 299 -26.64 3.45 20.35
N ASP A 300 -25.62 2.95 21.06
CA ASP A 300 -24.40 3.69 21.37
C ASP A 300 -23.45 3.86 20.15
N GLU A 301 -22.42 4.69 20.30
CA GLU A 301 -21.42 5.06 19.27
C GLU A 301 -20.43 3.95 18.89
N THR A 302 -20.66 2.70 19.32
CA THR A 302 -19.76 1.58 19.00
C THR A 302 -20.11 0.87 17.69
N LYS A 303 -21.33 1.08 17.18
CA LYS A 303 -21.84 0.40 15.99
C LYS A 303 -21.23 0.91 14.70
N LYS A 304 -21.17 0.02 13.72
CA LYS A 304 -20.68 0.33 12.37
C LYS A 304 -21.80 0.20 11.36
N LEU A 305 -21.69 0.91 10.24
CA LEU A 305 -22.73 0.94 9.21
C LEU A 305 -23.05 -0.45 8.61
N ARG A 306 -22.09 -1.39 8.61
CA ARG A 306 -22.34 -2.78 8.21
C ARG A 306 -23.41 -3.49 9.05
N GLU A 307 -23.57 -3.09 10.30
CA GLU A 307 -24.55 -3.68 11.22
C GLU A 307 -25.97 -3.14 11.00
N VAL A 308 -26.14 -2.12 10.14
CA VAL A 308 -27.45 -1.54 9.84
C VAL A 308 -28.11 -2.31 8.68
N PRO A 309 -29.27 -2.96 8.90
CA PRO A 309 -30.03 -3.57 7.82
C PRO A 309 -30.46 -2.54 6.77
N VAL A 310 -30.53 -2.94 5.50
CA VAL A 310 -30.90 -2.04 4.40
C VAL A 310 -32.31 -1.46 4.61
N GLU A 311 -33.24 -2.27 5.11
CA GLU A 311 -34.61 -1.86 5.40
C GLU A 311 -34.65 -0.81 6.51
N THR A 312 -33.81 -0.97 7.54
CA THR A 312 -33.67 0.00 8.63
C THR A 312 -33.08 1.32 8.13
N TYR A 313 -32.07 1.26 7.25
CA TYR A 313 -31.51 2.43 6.61
C TYR A 313 -32.56 3.15 5.75
N GLU A 314 -33.24 2.45 4.84
CA GLU A 314 -34.25 3.03 3.96
C GLU A 314 -35.39 3.70 4.74
N LYS A 315 -35.86 3.05 5.81
CA LYS A 315 -36.90 3.59 6.69
C LYS A 315 -36.46 4.85 7.44
N ASN A 316 -35.19 4.95 7.84
CA ASN A 316 -34.74 5.98 8.79
C ASN A 316 -33.74 6.99 8.22
N LYS A 317 -33.24 6.84 6.98
CA LYS A 317 -32.20 7.71 6.40
C LYS A 317 -32.56 9.20 6.39
N HIS A 318 -33.84 9.54 6.31
CA HIS A 318 -34.35 10.92 6.36
C HIS A 318 -34.24 11.58 7.74
N LYS A 319 -33.93 10.81 8.79
CA LYS A 319 -33.74 11.31 10.17
C LYS A 319 -32.29 11.68 10.46
N LEU A 320 -31.36 11.31 9.58
CA LEU A 320 -29.95 11.62 9.76
C LEU A 320 -29.69 13.10 9.43
N PRO A 321 -28.85 13.80 10.21
CA PRO A 321 -28.26 15.06 9.80
C PRO A 321 -27.55 14.94 8.45
N ASP A 322 -27.50 16.02 7.67
CA ASP A 322 -27.04 16.01 6.28
C ASP A 322 -25.67 15.36 6.06
N ASN A 323 -24.69 15.67 6.91
CA ASN A 323 -23.34 15.08 6.81
C ASN A 323 -23.37 13.56 7.07
N LEU A 324 -24.11 13.12 8.09
CA LEU A 324 -24.26 11.70 8.46
C LEU A 324 -25.05 10.93 7.39
N ALA A 325 -26.10 11.54 6.84
CA ALA A 325 -26.89 10.98 5.74
C ALA A 325 -26.03 10.73 4.51
N LYS A 326 -25.15 11.68 4.16
CA LYS A 326 -24.17 11.54 3.09
C LYS A 326 -23.21 10.37 3.34
N ARG A 327 -22.66 10.20 4.56
CA ARG A 327 -21.77 9.05 4.87
C ARG A 327 -22.48 7.70 4.82
N ALA A 328 -23.69 7.62 5.39
CA ALA A 328 -24.50 6.41 5.33
C ALA A 328 -24.86 6.04 3.88
N LYS A 329 -25.25 7.02 3.07
CA LYS A 329 -25.52 6.83 1.63
C LYS A 329 -24.27 6.35 0.89
N HIS A 330 -23.11 6.93 1.17
CA HIS A 330 -21.84 6.46 0.59
C HIS A 330 -21.62 4.99 0.91
N PHE A 331 -21.67 4.61 2.19
CA PHE A 331 -21.46 3.22 2.62
C PHE A 331 -22.42 2.25 1.94
N MET A 332 -23.73 2.51 2.02
CA MET A 332 -24.75 1.60 1.51
C MET A 332 -24.63 1.39 0.00
N THR A 333 -24.43 2.48 -0.74
CA THR A 333 -24.29 2.39 -2.20
C THR A 333 -22.93 1.82 -2.63
N GLU A 334 -21.85 2.07 -1.89
CA GLU A 334 -20.53 1.51 -2.18
C GLU A 334 -20.51 0.01 -1.91
N GLN A 335 -21.17 -0.43 -0.85
CA GLN A 335 -21.33 -1.84 -0.53
C GLN A 335 -22.05 -2.59 -1.66
N ALA A 336 -23.12 -2.01 -2.21
CA ALA A 336 -23.82 -2.57 -3.37
C ALA A 336 -22.93 -2.61 -4.62
N ARG A 337 -22.20 -1.52 -4.92
CA ARG A 337 -21.26 -1.46 -6.05
C ARG A 337 -20.19 -2.54 -5.96
N VAL A 338 -19.67 -2.85 -4.77
CA VAL A 338 -18.67 -3.92 -4.59
C VAL A 338 -19.23 -5.28 -4.97
N PHE A 339 -20.45 -5.60 -4.57
CA PHE A 339 -21.07 -6.88 -4.92
C PHE A 339 -21.34 -6.98 -6.42
N GLU A 340 -21.92 -5.94 -7.02
CA GLU A 340 -22.16 -5.89 -8.46
C GLU A 340 -20.86 -5.96 -9.26
N GLY A 341 -19.84 -5.19 -8.86
CA GLY A 341 -18.55 -5.15 -9.55
C GLY A 341 -17.79 -6.47 -9.47
N LYS A 342 -17.97 -7.26 -8.40
CA LYS A 342 -17.42 -8.61 -8.34
C LYS A 342 -18.01 -9.50 -9.43
N ASP A 343 -19.30 -9.38 -9.71
CA ASP A 343 -19.96 -10.18 -10.72
C ASP A 343 -19.60 -9.69 -12.14
N GLU A 344 -19.50 -8.38 -12.36
CA GLU A 344 -19.00 -7.84 -13.64
C GLU A 344 -17.54 -8.22 -13.92
N TRP A 345 -16.71 -8.29 -12.87
CA TRP A 345 -15.34 -8.78 -12.97
C TRP A 345 -15.27 -10.26 -13.38
N ARG A 346 -16.14 -11.12 -12.82
CA ARG A 346 -16.24 -12.54 -13.18
C ARG A 346 -16.65 -12.76 -14.63
N LYS A 347 -17.54 -11.91 -15.15
CA LYS A 347 -17.96 -11.91 -16.55
C LYS A 347 -16.87 -11.37 -17.49
N GLY A 348 -15.92 -10.60 -16.96
CA GLY A 348 -14.95 -9.86 -17.77
C GLY A 348 -15.57 -8.63 -18.46
N ASP A 349 -16.71 -8.13 -17.97
CA ASP A 349 -17.33 -6.91 -18.50
C ASP A 349 -16.70 -5.68 -17.86
N PHE A 350 -15.55 -5.28 -18.40
CA PHE A 350 -14.80 -4.11 -17.91
C PHE A 350 -15.51 -2.78 -18.19
N SER A 351 -16.44 -2.73 -19.15
CA SER A 351 -17.26 -1.55 -19.38
C SER A 351 -18.25 -1.38 -18.22
N SER A 352 -18.97 -2.43 -17.83
CA SER A 352 -19.89 -2.40 -16.69
C SER A 352 -19.15 -2.19 -15.37
N PHE A 353 -18.06 -2.93 -15.14
CA PHE A 353 -17.19 -2.73 -13.99
C PHE A 353 -16.68 -1.28 -13.89
N GLY A 354 -16.21 -0.73 -15.01
CA GLY A 354 -15.70 0.65 -15.07
C GLY A 354 -16.77 1.71 -14.76
N ARG A 355 -18.02 1.51 -15.17
CA ARG A 355 -19.14 2.40 -14.78
C ARG A 355 -19.34 2.42 -13.26
N LEU A 356 -19.19 1.28 -12.59
CA LEU A 356 -19.26 1.20 -11.14
C LEU A 356 -18.09 1.95 -10.47
N VAL A 357 -16.89 1.87 -11.06
CA VAL A 357 -15.72 2.62 -10.58
C VAL A 357 -15.95 4.13 -10.67
N PHE A 358 -16.53 4.63 -11.78
CA PHE A 358 -16.96 6.04 -11.86
C PHE A 358 -18.00 6.38 -10.79
N ALA A 359 -19.05 5.59 -10.63
CA ALA A 359 -20.07 5.83 -9.61
C ALA A 359 -19.49 5.83 -8.17
N SER A 360 -18.48 5.01 -7.91
CA SER A 360 -17.70 5.02 -6.67
C SER A 360 -16.90 6.33 -6.51
N GLY A 361 -16.25 6.80 -7.58
CA GLY A 361 -15.57 8.10 -7.63
C GLY A 361 -16.52 9.27 -7.35
N GLU A 362 -17.66 9.32 -8.02
CA GLU A 362 -18.70 10.34 -7.79
C GLU A 362 -19.17 10.34 -6.35
N SER A 363 -19.43 9.15 -5.78
CA SER A 363 -19.82 9.02 -4.39
C SER A 363 -18.71 9.48 -3.42
N SER A 364 -17.44 9.27 -3.77
CA SER A 364 -16.30 9.76 -2.99
C SER A 364 -16.18 11.29 -3.00
N VAL A 365 -16.56 11.93 -4.10
CA VAL A 365 -16.64 13.39 -4.23
C VAL A 365 -17.83 13.94 -3.45
N ASN A 366 -19.04 13.44 -3.75
CA ASN A 366 -20.29 14.10 -3.35
C ASN A 366 -20.85 13.60 -2.01
N ASN A 367 -20.75 12.29 -1.74
CA ASN A 367 -21.33 11.68 -0.53
C ASN A 367 -20.27 11.49 0.57
N TYR A 368 -19.03 11.17 0.23
CA TYR A 368 -17.98 11.01 1.24
C TYR A 368 -17.13 12.26 1.43
N GLU A 369 -17.12 13.17 0.46
CA GLU A 369 -16.40 14.46 0.52
C GLU A 369 -14.92 14.27 0.93
N ALA A 370 -14.25 13.32 0.26
CA ALA A 370 -12.82 13.05 0.40
C ALA A 370 -11.97 13.60 -0.75
N GLY A 371 -12.54 14.45 -1.61
CA GLY A 371 -11.81 15.09 -2.70
C GLY A 371 -10.94 16.26 -2.24
N SER A 372 -9.83 16.47 -2.94
CA SER A 372 -9.14 17.78 -3.01
C SER A 372 -9.43 18.41 -4.38
N PRO A 373 -9.26 19.74 -4.55
CA PRO A 373 -9.46 20.39 -5.86
C PRO A 373 -8.68 19.70 -6.99
N GLN A 374 -7.43 19.32 -6.71
CA GLN A 374 -6.55 18.58 -7.61
C GLN A 374 -7.14 17.22 -8.01
N LEU A 375 -7.58 16.42 -7.04
CA LEU A 375 -8.17 15.11 -7.29
C LEU A 375 -9.50 15.20 -8.05
N VAL A 376 -10.37 16.13 -7.65
CA VAL A 376 -11.67 16.35 -8.30
C VAL A 376 -11.46 16.72 -9.77
N THR A 377 -10.51 17.61 -10.07
CA THR A 377 -10.18 17.95 -11.46
C THR A 377 -9.72 16.73 -12.27
N LEU A 378 -8.86 15.87 -11.71
CA LEU A 378 -8.43 14.66 -12.40
C LEU A 378 -9.61 13.71 -12.65
N TYR A 379 -10.45 13.51 -11.65
CA TYR A 379 -11.65 12.68 -11.77
C TYR A 379 -12.60 13.21 -12.85
N GLU A 380 -12.88 14.51 -12.86
CA GLU A 380 -13.71 15.15 -13.90
C GLU A 380 -13.12 14.97 -15.30
N LEU A 381 -11.80 15.14 -15.46
CA LEU A 381 -11.15 14.89 -16.75
C LEU A 381 -11.30 13.43 -17.21
N PHE A 382 -11.23 12.47 -16.29
CA PHE A 382 -11.50 11.07 -16.62
C PHE A 382 -12.95 10.83 -17.01
N CYS A 383 -13.92 11.46 -16.32
CA CYS A 383 -15.33 11.40 -16.69
C CYS A 383 -15.58 12.00 -18.08
N GLU A 384 -14.95 13.13 -18.40
CA GLU A 384 -15.06 13.78 -19.72
C GLU A 384 -14.48 12.92 -20.86
N ILE A 385 -13.40 12.18 -20.60
CA ILE A 385 -12.82 11.24 -21.57
C ILE A 385 -13.75 10.04 -21.72
N GLY A 386 -14.17 9.47 -20.59
CA GLY A 386 -15.12 8.37 -20.52
C GLY A 386 -14.71 7.13 -21.32
N GLN A 387 -15.66 6.22 -21.49
CA GLN A 387 -15.41 4.94 -22.14
C GLN A 387 -15.11 5.09 -23.64
N THR A 388 -15.70 6.09 -24.30
CA THR A 388 -15.47 6.38 -25.71
C THR A 388 -14.05 6.86 -25.99
N GLY A 389 -13.39 7.48 -25.00
CA GLY A 389 -11.98 7.88 -25.06
C GLY A 389 -11.00 6.87 -24.45
N GLY A 390 -11.45 5.65 -24.14
CA GLY A 390 -10.60 4.58 -23.60
C GLY A 390 -10.41 4.59 -22.09
N VAL A 391 -11.23 5.32 -21.32
CA VAL A 391 -11.25 5.25 -19.85
C VAL A 391 -12.47 4.46 -19.41
N TYR A 392 -12.28 3.20 -18.99
CA TYR A 392 -13.38 2.35 -18.54
C TYR A 392 -14.01 2.88 -17.26
N GLY A 393 -13.18 3.32 -16.31
CA GLY A 393 -13.58 3.80 -14.98
C GLY A 393 -12.46 4.52 -14.26
N ALA A 394 -12.77 5.52 -13.43
CA ALA A 394 -11.78 6.23 -12.63
C ALA A 394 -12.33 6.68 -11.27
N ARG A 395 -11.45 6.83 -10.28
CA ARG A 395 -11.77 7.34 -8.93
C ARG A 395 -10.52 7.71 -8.14
N PHE A 396 -10.69 8.28 -6.94
CA PHE A 396 -9.58 8.49 -6.02
C PHE A 396 -9.03 7.16 -5.49
N SER A 397 -7.72 7.10 -5.29
CA SER A 397 -7.05 5.97 -4.67
C SER A 397 -6.71 6.24 -3.20
N GLY A 398 -6.95 5.24 -2.34
CA GLY A 398 -6.75 5.34 -0.89
C GLY A 398 -7.70 6.35 -0.22
N GLY A 399 -7.26 6.96 0.88
CA GLY A 399 -8.11 7.78 1.74
C GLY A 399 -8.49 9.18 1.24
N GLY A 400 -8.18 9.56 -0.02
CA GLY A 400 -8.50 10.88 -0.56
C GLY A 400 -7.70 12.04 0.05
N PHE A 401 -8.19 13.28 -0.09
CA PHE A 401 -7.57 14.53 0.39
C PHE A 401 -6.22 14.89 -0.28
N GLY A 402 -5.93 14.30 -1.45
CA GLY A 402 -4.68 14.46 -2.21
C GLY A 402 -4.16 13.11 -2.72
N GLY A 403 -2.92 13.05 -3.21
CA GLY A 403 -2.30 11.81 -3.68
C GLY A 403 -2.77 11.40 -5.07
N CYS A 404 -3.25 10.16 -5.20
CA CYS A 404 -3.45 9.57 -6.52
C CYS A 404 -4.92 9.42 -6.90
N CYS A 405 -5.19 9.62 -8.19
CA CYS A 405 -6.37 9.09 -8.86
C CYS A 405 -5.97 7.80 -9.60
N LEU A 406 -6.84 6.78 -9.60
CA LEU A 406 -6.69 5.59 -10.43
C LEU A 406 -7.69 5.67 -11.59
N ALA A 407 -7.27 5.19 -12.76
CA ALA A 407 -8.13 4.97 -13.91
C ALA A 407 -7.81 3.62 -14.57
N LEU A 408 -8.85 2.93 -15.01
CA LEU A 408 -8.75 1.70 -15.80
C LEU A 408 -8.80 2.13 -17.26
N VAL A 409 -7.71 1.94 -18.01
CA VAL A 409 -7.57 2.49 -19.36
C VAL A 409 -7.27 1.42 -20.39
N ASP A 410 -7.84 1.60 -21.58
CA ASP A 410 -7.48 0.85 -22.77
C ASP A 410 -5.98 1.08 -23.08
N PRO A 411 -5.16 0.02 -23.16
CA PRO A 411 -3.73 0.15 -23.48
C PRO A 411 -3.48 0.89 -24.80
N GLN A 412 -4.39 0.82 -25.76
CA GLN A 412 -4.26 1.48 -27.06
C GLN A 412 -4.50 3.00 -26.97
N GLN A 413 -5.22 3.47 -25.96
CA GLN A 413 -5.55 4.90 -25.77
C GLN A 413 -4.68 5.59 -24.72
N GLN A 414 -3.83 4.84 -24.01
CA GLN A 414 -3.08 5.33 -22.85
C GLN A 414 -2.26 6.61 -23.14
N ASP A 415 -1.60 6.68 -24.30
CA ASP A 415 -0.77 7.83 -24.69
C ASP A 415 -1.62 9.05 -25.04
N ALA A 416 -2.78 8.84 -25.67
CA ALA A 416 -3.71 9.92 -25.99
C ALA A 416 -4.34 10.50 -24.71
N ILE A 417 -4.71 9.63 -23.76
CA ILE A 417 -5.20 10.02 -22.45
C ILE A 417 -4.14 10.81 -21.69
N ALA A 418 -2.89 10.32 -21.62
CA ALA A 418 -1.79 11.02 -20.97
C ALA A 418 -1.55 12.41 -21.57
N LYS A 419 -1.49 12.51 -22.91
CA LYS A 419 -1.34 13.81 -23.61
C LYS A 419 -2.45 14.79 -23.25
N ARG A 420 -3.70 14.31 -23.17
CA ARG A 420 -4.83 15.16 -22.77
C ARG A 420 -4.70 15.65 -21.33
N LEU A 421 -4.28 14.81 -20.39
CA LEU A 421 -4.02 15.22 -19.01
C LEU A 421 -2.87 16.24 -18.93
N HIS A 422 -1.75 16.00 -19.61
CA HIS A 422 -0.61 16.93 -19.66
C HIS A 422 -1.00 18.30 -20.23
N ALA A 423 -1.93 18.35 -21.18
CA ALA A 423 -2.37 19.60 -21.80
C ALA A 423 -3.30 20.45 -20.91
N ILE A 424 -4.00 19.83 -19.96
CA ILE A 424 -5.08 20.48 -19.18
C ILE A 424 -4.71 20.61 -17.70
N TYR A 425 -4.24 19.54 -17.07
CA TYR A 425 -4.06 19.49 -15.62
C TYR A 425 -3.07 20.55 -15.10
N PRO A 426 -1.85 20.71 -15.67
CA PRO A 426 -0.93 21.77 -15.27
C PRO A 426 -1.44 23.21 -15.46
N LYS A 427 -2.42 23.42 -16.35
CA LYS A 427 -3.04 24.74 -16.54
C LYS A 427 -4.08 25.03 -15.46
N LYS A 428 -4.81 24.01 -15.00
CA LYS A 428 -5.79 24.10 -13.92
C LYS A 428 -5.12 24.15 -12.53
N HIS A 429 -3.97 23.49 -12.37
CA HIS A 429 -3.18 23.43 -11.13
C HIS A 429 -1.69 23.74 -11.41
N PRO A 430 -1.33 25.01 -11.71
CA PRO A 430 0.05 25.39 -12.05
C PRO A 430 1.07 25.11 -10.95
N GLU A 431 0.63 25.10 -9.69
CA GLU A 431 1.46 24.82 -8.52
C GLU A 431 1.94 23.37 -8.47
N GLU A 432 1.20 22.45 -9.09
CA GLU A 432 1.51 21.01 -9.07
C GLU A 432 2.24 20.55 -10.35
N LYS A 433 2.50 21.45 -11.31
CA LYS A 433 2.96 21.10 -12.66
C LYS A 433 4.25 20.25 -12.67
N ASP A 434 5.15 20.50 -11.72
CA ASP A 434 6.50 19.91 -11.67
C ASP A 434 6.55 18.66 -10.79
N CYS A 435 5.51 18.41 -9.98
CA CYS A 435 5.45 17.27 -9.06
C CYS A 435 4.37 16.24 -9.43
N TYR A 436 3.35 16.60 -10.22
CA TYR A 436 2.39 15.65 -10.73
C TYR A 436 3.06 14.62 -11.67
N SER A 437 2.56 13.39 -11.67
CA SER A 437 3.10 12.34 -12.53
C SER A 437 2.05 11.31 -12.93
N ILE A 438 2.28 10.67 -14.08
CA ILE A 438 1.42 9.64 -14.66
C ILE A 438 2.20 8.33 -14.73
N HIS A 439 1.57 7.24 -14.31
CA HIS A 439 2.17 5.92 -14.25
C HIS A 439 1.20 4.88 -14.78
N PHE A 440 1.66 4.03 -15.69
CA PHE A 440 0.92 2.86 -16.13
C PHE A 440 1.44 1.63 -15.41
N CYS A 441 0.50 0.84 -14.89
CA CYS A 441 0.77 -0.30 -14.04
C CYS A 441 0.00 -1.53 -14.50
N ASP A 442 0.60 -2.68 -14.27
CA ASP A 442 -0.01 -4.01 -14.37
C ASP A 442 -0.36 -4.54 -12.99
N SER A 443 -1.19 -5.58 -12.92
CA SER A 443 -1.41 -6.32 -11.68
C SER A 443 -0.12 -7.03 -11.23
N ALA A 444 0.18 -7.01 -9.94
CA ALA A 444 1.42 -7.57 -9.39
C ALA A 444 1.18 -8.68 -8.36
N GLU A 445 2.24 -9.43 -8.10
CA GLU A 445 2.32 -10.43 -7.02
C GLU A 445 2.24 -9.82 -5.63
N SER A 446 1.94 -10.65 -4.62
CA SER A 446 1.99 -10.28 -3.20
C SER A 446 3.39 -9.90 -2.72
N VAL A 447 3.45 -9.19 -1.58
CA VAL A 447 4.71 -8.92 -0.87
C VAL A 447 5.47 -10.21 -0.59
N ARG A 448 6.79 -10.17 -0.77
CA ARG A 448 7.68 -11.31 -0.51
C ARG A 448 9.09 -10.88 -0.16
N LEU A 449 9.74 -11.70 0.64
CA LEU A 449 11.19 -11.72 0.77
C LEU A 449 11.77 -12.44 -0.45
N LEU A 450 12.61 -11.80 -1.24
CA LEU A 450 13.19 -12.40 -2.44
C LEU A 450 14.12 -13.57 -2.07
N GLY A 451 14.11 -14.61 -2.91
CA GLY A 451 15.05 -15.72 -2.82
C GLY A 451 16.49 -15.28 -3.11
N GLU A 452 17.46 -16.10 -2.72
CA GLU A 452 18.89 -15.78 -2.92
C GLU A 452 19.19 -15.56 -4.41
N ASP A 453 18.73 -16.45 -5.29
CA ASP A 453 18.90 -16.36 -6.74
C ASP A 453 18.25 -15.11 -7.37
N GLU A 454 17.05 -14.75 -6.92
CA GLU A 454 16.34 -13.54 -7.38
C GLU A 454 17.04 -12.25 -6.92
N SER A 455 17.79 -12.32 -5.82
CA SER A 455 18.53 -11.21 -5.23
C SER A 455 19.98 -11.09 -5.74
N GLN A 456 20.53 -12.16 -6.31
CA GLN A 456 21.92 -12.26 -6.79
C GLN A 456 22.04 -12.19 -8.32
N ASN A 457 21.00 -12.53 -9.09
CA ASN A 457 20.94 -12.29 -10.55
C ASN A 457 20.75 -10.81 -10.88
N VAL A 458 21.53 -9.97 -10.25
CA VAL A 458 21.70 -8.58 -10.64
C VAL A 458 23.14 -8.50 -11.10
N GLY A 459 23.33 -8.65 -12.43
CA GLY A 459 24.65 -8.70 -13.04
C GLY A 459 25.57 -7.66 -12.43
N LEU A 460 26.59 -8.16 -11.71
CA LEU A 460 27.67 -7.38 -11.13
C LEU A 460 28.49 -6.71 -12.24
#